data_AF-A0A938AD17-F1
#
_entry.id   AF-A0A938AD17-F1
#
_cell.length_a   1.000
_cell.length_b   1.000
_cell.length_c   1.000
_cell.angle_alpha   90.00
_cell.angle_beta   90.00
_cell.angle_gamma   90.00
#
_symmetry.space_group_name_H-M   'P 1'
#
loop_
_entity.id
_entity.type
_entity.pdbx_description
1 polymer ?
#
loop_
_entity_poly.entity_id
_entity_poly.type
_entity_poly.pdbx_seq_one_letter_code
_entity_poly.pdbx_strand_id
1 'polypeptide(L)'
;MSLDVSRPDLVVGVVGTGAMGRGIAQVSAQGGIRTLMYDAAEGGAAKARAAIVEQLKGMVAKQRLSQEDCEKAERSLEIAEGLQALAPCHVVIEAVFENLEVKQKLFGELEAVVGEGAVLASNTSSIRIASIARNLKKRDRVCGMHYFNPVPLMKLVEVIRSADTAPWVVEAMVALGKRQTRVPVVVGDTPGFLVNLGGTAIGTEGLRIFQEGRATPSQIDAIMRDAGGFRMGPFELMDLTGIDVNFPARKIIYEGFFHDRRMTPSPYHEGLFHAGRFGRKTGGGWYDYKDGNKVDPGADVVSEAKVAEYLVADAEADETVLDLLRAGGADVSSHDDGEAPIIVTPLGDDCTTVCVAGGLDPKRTVAIDPTGAFSKRATIMMAPGGDVAARNAVAATLAAAGAKATAIKDSPGFVLQRMRAMIANLGCEMAQIGIASAADVDTAMTLGLNYPQGPLAMADVMGAKETHRVLERLQAITGDDRYRPSQWLRRRALLGLSATTEE
;
A
#
# COMPACT_ATOMS: atom_id res chain seq x y z
N MET A 1 -0.01 -26.02 24.90
CA MET A 1 -0.03 -24.87 25.84
C MET A 1 -1.00 -23.85 25.29
N SER A 2 -1.59 -23.01 26.14
CA SER A 2 -2.47 -21.90 25.72
C SER A 2 -2.23 -20.71 26.66
N LEU A 3 -2.18 -19.50 26.11
CA LEU A 3 -2.09 -18.27 26.89
C LEU A 3 -3.44 -17.56 26.84
N ASP A 4 -4.14 -17.50 27.97
CA ASP A 4 -5.32 -16.65 28.11
C ASP A 4 -4.89 -15.19 28.26
N VAL A 5 -5.04 -14.41 27.19
CA VAL A 5 -4.71 -12.98 27.18
C VAL A 5 -5.81 -12.10 27.80
N SER A 6 -6.94 -12.67 28.22
CA SER A 6 -7.98 -11.94 28.95
C SER A 6 -7.70 -11.88 30.46
N ARG A 7 -6.75 -12.70 30.95
CA ARG A 7 -6.39 -12.77 32.36
C ARG A 7 -6.06 -11.37 32.95
N PRO A 8 -6.48 -11.12 34.20
CA PRO A 8 -6.30 -9.81 34.84
C PRO A 8 -4.85 -9.52 35.21
N ASP A 9 -4.05 -10.56 35.45
CA ASP A 9 -2.62 -10.50 35.79
C ASP A 9 -1.72 -10.65 34.56
N LEU A 10 -2.23 -10.38 33.35
CA LEU A 10 -1.42 -10.38 32.14
C LEU A 10 -0.30 -9.35 32.26
N VAL A 11 0.92 -9.76 31.90
CA VAL A 11 2.11 -8.92 31.91
C VAL A 11 2.75 -8.95 30.54
N VAL A 12 2.93 -7.77 29.94
CA VAL A 12 3.62 -7.57 28.66
C VAL A 12 4.95 -6.88 28.92
N GLY A 13 6.05 -7.48 28.46
CA GLY A 13 7.35 -6.85 28.38
C GLY A 13 7.52 -6.13 27.05
N VAL A 14 8.10 -4.93 27.06
CA VAL A 14 8.51 -4.21 25.84
C VAL A 14 10.00 -3.94 25.92
N VAL A 15 10.74 -4.48 24.96
CA VAL A 15 12.21 -4.37 24.92
C VAL A 15 12.63 -3.42 23.80
N GLY A 16 13.31 -2.35 24.16
CA GLY A 16 13.58 -1.20 23.28
C GLY A 16 12.48 -0.16 23.43
N THR A 17 12.85 1.06 23.84
CA THR A 17 11.90 2.13 24.17
C THR A 17 12.02 3.36 23.26
N GLY A 18 12.53 3.13 22.04
CA GLY A 18 12.46 4.09 20.95
C GLY A 18 11.01 4.40 20.51
N ALA A 19 10.83 5.07 19.37
CA ALA A 19 9.51 5.52 18.92
C ALA A 19 8.45 4.40 18.86
N MET A 20 8.81 3.24 18.30
CA MET A 20 7.91 2.07 18.19
C MET A 20 7.62 1.46 19.55
N GLY A 21 8.66 1.10 20.32
CA GLY A 21 8.49 0.49 21.64
C GLY A 21 7.70 1.36 22.62
N ARG A 22 7.91 2.68 22.60
CA ARG A 22 7.09 3.62 23.38
C ARG A 22 5.61 3.53 23.01
N GLY A 23 5.31 3.48 21.72
CA GLY A 23 3.94 3.35 21.22
C GLY A 23 3.30 1.99 21.58
N ILE A 24 4.06 0.90 21.51
CA ILE A 24 3.63 -0.46 21.90
C ILE A 24 3.33 -0.51 23.40
N ALA A 25 4.21 0.07 24.23
CA ALA A 25 3.99 0.17 25.67
C ALA A 25 2.74 0.99 25.99
N GLN A 26 2.53 2.11 25.29
CA GLN A 26 1.33 2.92 25.45
C GLN A 26 0.05 2.14 25.13
N VAL A 27 -0.06 1.47 23.97
CA VAL A 27 -1.29 0.74 23.61
C VAL A 27 -1.53 -0.47 24.51
N SER A 28 -0.46 -1.06 25.06
CA SER A 28 -0.57 -2.14 26.07
C SER A 28 -1.14 -1.62 27.38
N ALA A 29 -0.62 -0.49 27.90
CA ALA A 29 -1.12 0.14 29.11
C ALA A 29 -2.56 0.64 28.97
N GLN A 30 -2.93 1.21 27.81
CA GLN A 30 -4.31 1.61 27.51
C GLN A 30 -5.26 0.41 27.38
N GLY A 31 -4.74 -0.78 27.05
CA GLY A 31 -5.47 -2.06 27.11
C GLY A 31 -5.63 -2.62 28.53
N GLY A 32 -5.24 -1.86 29.56
CA GLY A 32 -5.28 -2.28 30.96
C GLY A 32 -4.33 -3.44 31.25
N ILE A 33 -3.17 -3.47 30.60
CA ILE A 33 -2.17 -4.54 30.74
C ILE A 33 -0.97 -3.99 31.51
N ARG A 34 -0.54 -4.71 32.55
CA ARG A 34 0.71 -4.41 33.24
C ARG A 34 1.87 -4.53 32.25
N THR A 35 2.61 -3.44 32.06
CA THR A 35 3.59 -3.29 30.99
C THR A 35 4.95 -2.97 31.58
N LEU A 36 5.90 -3.91 31.43
CA LEU A 36 7.28 -3.76 31.86
C LEU A 36 8.13 -3.24 30.70
N MET A 37 8.77 -2.08 30.87
CA MET A 37 9.57 -1.44 29.83
C MET A 37 11.07 -1.60 30.13
N TYR A 38 11.82 -2.14 29.17
CA TYR A 38 13.27 -2.27 29.26
C TYR A 38 13.97 -1.59 28.10
N ASP A 39 15.05 -0.87 28.39
CA ASP A 39 15.96 -0.30 27.39
C ASP A 39 17.41 -0.54 27.83
N ALA A 40 18.29 -0.81 26.88
CA ALA A 40 19.71 -0.97 27.16
C ALA A 40 20.39 0.37 27.49
N ALA A 41 19.84 1.49 27.00
CA ALA A 41 20.30 2.82 27.34
C ALA A 41 19.84 3.21 28.74
N GLU A 42 20.78 3.61 29.60
CA GLU A 42 20.49 4.06 30.96
C GLU A 42 19.46 5.20 30.96
N GLY A 43 18.40 5.04 31.76
CA GLY A 43 17.28 5.98 31.82
C GLY A 43 16.38 6.03 30.58
N GLY A 44 16.64 5.22 29.54
CA GLY A 44 15.83 5.15 28.31
C GLY A 44 14.36 4.83 28.61
N ALA A 45 14.12 3.74 29.36
CA ALA A 45 12.78 3.33 29.75
C ALA A 45 12.06 4.38 30.63
N ALA A 46 12.78 5.06 31.53
CA ALA A 46 12.23 6.13 32.36
C ALA A 46 11.77 7.33 31.51
N LYS A 47 12.61 7.76 30.56
CA LYS A 47 12.28 8.83 29.61
C LYS A 47 11.08 8.46 28.74
N ALA A 48 11.03 7.23 28.25
CA ALA A 48 9.92 6.74 27.45
C ALA A 48 8.61 6.70 28.25
N ARG A 49 8.63 6.21 29.49
CA ARG A 49 7.47 6.23 30.40
C ARG A 49 6.96 7.67 30.61
N ALA A 50 7.86 8.61 30.91
CA ALA A 50 7.48 10.01 31.08
C ALA A 50 6.81 10.61 29.83
N ALA A 51 7.37 10.33 28.64
CA ALA A 51 6.80 10.79 27.38
C ALA A 51 5.41 10.17 27.08
N ILE A 52 5.19 8.89 27.44
CA ILE A 52 3.87 8.26 27.32
C ILE A 52 2.86 8.98 28.22
N VAL A 53 3.21 9.19 29.49
CA VAL A 53 2.34 9.87 30.47
C VAL A 53 1.99 11.28 30.01
N GLU A 54 2.96 12.03 29.49
CA GLU A 54 2.71 13.35 28.89
C GLU A 54 1.74 13.27 27.71
N GLN A 55 1.94 12.31 26.81
CA GLN A 55 1.05 12.11 25.66
C GLN A 55 -0.39 11.75 26.10
N LEU A 56 -0.55 10.89 27.10
CA LEU A 56 -1.85 10.51 27.66
C LEU A 56 -2.55 11.73 28.30
N LYS A 57 -1.84 12.54 29.08
CA LYS A 57 -2.36 13.81 29.63
C LYS A 57 -2.78 14.78 28.53
N GLY A 58 -2.02 14.86 27.45
CA GLY A 58 -2.39 15.62 26.25
C GLY A 58 -3.66 15.10 25.57
N MET A 59 -3.93 13.79 25.61
CA MET A 59 -5.19 13.21 25.12
C MET A 59 -6.37 13.55 26.03
N VAL A 60 -6.18 13.58 27.36
CA VAL A 60 -7.20 14.03 28.32
C VAL A 60 -7.56 15.50 28.08
N ALA A 61 -6.57 16.37 27.92
CA ALA A 61 -6.79 17.79 27.62
C ALA A 61 -7.59 18.01 26.32
N LYS A 62 -7.47 17.09 25.35
CA LYS A 62 -8.22 17.07 24.09
C LYS A 62 -9.54 16.28 24.16
N GLN A 63 -9.95 15.84 25.36
CA GLN A 63 -11.15 15.03 25.60
C GLN A 63 -11.19 13.72 24.78
N ARG A 64 -10.02 13.16 24.44
CA ARG A 64 -9.88 11.89 23.71
C ARG A 64 -9.61 10.69 24.62
N LEU A 65 -9.43 10.93 25.91
CA LEU A 65 -9.21 9.94 26.96
C LEU A 65 -9.80 10.49 28.28
N SER A 66 -10.37 9.65 29.12
CA SER A 66 -10.82 10.08 30.45
C SER A 66 -9.63 10.25 31.40
N GLN A 67 -9.79 11.06 32.45
CA GLN A 67 -8.77 11.20 33.50
C GLN A 67 -8.53 9.86 34.20
N GLU A 68 -9.58 9.09 34.46
CA GLU A 68 -9.52 7.77 35.10
C GLU A 68 -8.71 6.76 34.26
N ASP A 69 -8.94 6.71 32.94
CA ASP A 69 -8.22 5.82 32.04
C ASP A 69 -6.76 6.22 31.87
N CYS A 70 -6.46 7.53 31.89
CA CYS A 70 -5.10 8.04 31.90
C CYS A 70 -4.33 7.53 33.13
N GLU A 71 -4.91 7.65 34.32
CA GLU A 71 -4.29 7.20 35.56
C GLU A 71 -4.15 5.67 35.63
N LYS A 72 -5.13 4.91 35.10
CA LYS A 72 -5.02 3.45 34.97
C LYS A 72 -3.86 3.04 34.06
N ALA A 73 -3.73 3.69 32.91
CA ALA A 73 -2.63 3.43 31.99
C ALA A 73 -1.26 3.81 32.61
N GLU A 74 -1.18 4.96 33.28
CA GLU A 74 0.05 5.40 33.97
C GLU A 74 0.50 4.41 35.06
N ARG A 75 -0.43 3.88 35.86
CA ARG A 75 -0.15 2.87 36.88
C ARG A 75 0.29 1.53 36.29
N SER A 76 -0.11 1.24 35.05
CA SER A 76 0.24 -0.02 34.38
C SER A 76 1.65 0.00 33.77
N LEU A 77 2.31 1.17 33.70
CA LEU A 77 3.65 1.32 33.13
C LEU A 77 4.73 1.24 34.21
N GLU A 78 5.56 0.21 34.14
CA GLU A 78 6.65 -0.05 35.07
C GLU A 78 7.99 -0.14 34.33
N ILE A 79 9.07 0.23 35.02
CA ILE A 79 10.44 0.16 34.48
C ILE A 79 11.06 -1.16 34.92
N ALA A 80 11.60 -1.92 33.97
CA ALA A 80 12.38 -3.12 34.23
C ALA A 80 13.86 -2.77 34.35
N GLU A 81 14.45 -2.96 35.54
CA GLU A 81 15.87 -2.72 35.82
C GLU A 81 16.75 -3.90 35.34
N GLY A 82 16.70 -4.18 34.03
CA GLY A 82 17.41 -5.30 33.41
C GLY A 82 16.46 -6.35 32.83
N LEU A 83 17.02 -7.24 32.01
CA LEU A 83 16.24 -8.30 31.35
C LEU A 83 15.60 -9.25 32.35
N GLN A 84 16.26 -9.53 33.48
CA GLN A 84 15.84 -10.43 34.54
C GLN A 84 14.51 -9.99 35.18
N ALA A 85 14.24 -8.67 35.21
CA ALA A 85 12.97 -8.13 35.69
C ALA A 85 11.79 -8.46 34.75
N LEU A 86 12.05 -8.99 33.55
CA LEU A 86 11.03 -9.46 32.61
C LEU A 86 10.59 -10.92 32.87
N ALA A 87 11.18 -11.62 33.84
CA ALA A 87 10.77 -12.98 34.22
C ALA A 87 9.24 -13.20 34.40
N PRO A 88 8.46 -12.27 34.99
CA PRO A 88 7.01 -12.43 35.13
C PRO A 88 6.21 -12.16 33.83
N CYS A 89 6.86 -11.80 32.72
CA CYS A 89 6.16 -11.52 31.47
C CYS A 89 5.54 -12.78 30.87
N HIS A 90 4.31 -12.64 30.41
CA HIS A 90 3.61 -13.66 29.63
C HIS A 90 3.84 -13.48 28.13
N VAL A 91 4.11 -12.25 27.72
CA VAL A 91 4.45 -11.86 26.34
C VAL A 91 5.59 -10.86 26.42
N VAL A 92 6.61 -11.00 25.60
CA VAL A 92 7.64 -9.98 25.40
C VAL A 92 7.61 -9.54 23.95
N ILE A 93 7.47 -8.23 23.70
CA ILE A 93 7.50 -7.62 22.38
C ILE A 93 8.81 -6.84 22.22
N GLU A 94 9.65 -7.31 21.30
CA GLU A 94 10.94 -6.72 20.98
C GLU A 94 10.79 -5.63 19.89
N ALA A 95 11.34 -4.45 20.16
CA ALA A 95 11.36 -3.28 19.27
C ALA A 95 12.71 -2.53 19.35
N VAL A 96 13.81 -3.29 19.25
CA VAL A 96 15.20 -2.81 19.20
C VAL A 96 15.69 -2.62 17.76
N PHE A 97 16.97 -2.24 17.62
CA PHE A 97 17.62 -1.99 16.34
C PHE A 97 17.47 -3.16 15.35
N GLU A 98 17.24 -2.83 14.08
CA GLU A 98 16.93 -3.80 13.01
C GLU A 98 18.21 -4.50 12.51
N ASN A 99 18.76 -5.38 13.36
CA ASN A 99 19.92 -6.23 13.05
C ASN A 99 19.69 -7.67 13.54
N LEU A 100 19.98 -8.65 12.69
CA LEU A 100 19.69 -10.06 12.97
C LEU A 100 20.50 -10.60 14.15
N GLU A 101 21.80 -10.32 14.21
CA GLU A 101 22.68 -10.81 15.27
C GLU A 101 22.27 -10.26 16.65
N VAL A 102 21.95 -8.96 16.70
CA VAL A 102 21.44 -8.30 17.92
C VAL A 102 20.14 -8.96 18.38
N LYS A 103 19.18 -9.18 17.47
CA LYS A 103 17.91 -9.82 17.81
C LYS A 103 18.08 -11.27 18.25
N GLN A 104 18.90 -12.07 17.56
CA GLN A 104 19.16 -13.46 17.94
C GLN A 104 19.79 -13.56 19.34
N LYS A 105 20.76 -12.71 19.65
CA LYS A 105 21.36 -12.65 20.99
C LYS A 105 20.31 -12.31 22.05
N LEU A 106 19.54 -11.24 21.82
CA LEU A 106 18.51 -10.79 22.75
C LEU A 106 17.43 -11.86 22.97
N PHE A 107 16.94 -12.51 21.91
CA PHE A 107 15.93 -13.57 22.04
C PHE A 107 16.47 -14.77 22.83
N GLY A 108 17.75 -15.09 22.71
CA GLY A 108 18.39 -16.13 23.55
C GLY A 108 18.45 -15.75 25.02
N GLU A 109 18.79 -14.49 25.32
CA GLU A 109 18.78 -13.95 26.68
C GLU A 109 17.35 -13.93 27.28
N LEU A 110 16.35 -13.53 26.48
CA LEU A 110 14.95 -13.54 26.87
C LEU A 110 14.45 -14.98 27.12
N GLU A 111 14.78 -15.94 26.24
CA GLU A 111 14.40 -17.35 26.41
C GLU A 111 14.89 -17.93 27.74
N ALA A 112 16.06 -17.51 28.23
CA ALA A 112 16.61 -17.94 29.50
C ALA A 112 15.96 -17.28 30.73
N VAL A 113 15.25 -16.16 30.55
CA VAL A 113 14.67 -15.36 31.64
C VAL A 113 13.17 -15.63 31.81
N VAL A 114 12.40 -15.62 30.72
CA VAL A 114 10.95 -15.72 30.80
C VAL A 114 10.48 -17.17 31.00
N GLY A 115 9.31 -17.33 31.61
CA GLY A 115 8.70 -18.65 31.80
C GLY A 115 8.51 -19.41 30.48
N GLU A 116 8.49 -20.75 30.57
CA GLU A 116 8.43 -21.63 29.39
C GLU A 116 7.19 -21.43 28.50
N GLY A 117 6.09 -20.95 29.08
CA GLY A 117 4.83 -20.66 28.37
C GLY A 117 4.73 -19.22 27.86
N ALA A 118 5.75 -18.37 28.07
CA ALA A 118 5.72 -16.99 27.60
C ALA A 118 5.96 -16.89 26.09
N VAL A 119 5.24 -16.00 25.42
CA VAL A 119 5.42 -15.70 23.98
C VAL A 119 6.53 -14.68 23.78
N LEU A 120 7.40 -14.91 22.80
CA LEU A 120 8.41 -13.95 22.37
C LEU A 120 8.05 -13.42 20.98
N ALA A 121 7.73 -12.13 20.89
CA ALA A 121 7.30 -11.49 19.65
C ALA A 121 8.31 -10.42 19.20
N SER A 122 8.53 -10.29 17.89
CA SER A 122 9.32 -9.18 17.33
C SER A 122 8.43 -8.20 16.55
N ASN A 123 8.67 -6.90 16.73
CA ASN A 123 8.11 -5.81 15.91
C ASN A 123 8.98 -5.53 14.66
N THR A 124 9.87 -6.45 14.28
CA THR A 124 10.66 -6.30 13.05
C THR A 124 9.78 -6.01 11.83
N SER A 125 10.32 -5.22 10.90
CA SER A 125 9.65 -4.81 9.66
C SER A 125 10.13 -5.57 8.43
N SER A 126 11.27 -6.27 8.56
CA SER A 126 12.01 -6.81 7.41
C SER A 126 12.71 -8.14 7.67
N ILE A 127 13.03 -8.48 8.94
CA ILE A 127 13.77 -9.70 9.27
C ILE A 127 12.77 -10.84 9.47
N ARG A 128 13.00 -11.96 8.80
CA ARG A 128 12.15 -13.15 8.96
C ARG A 128 12.13 -13.64 10.40
N ILE A 129 10.94 -13.97 10.90
CA ILE A 129 10.74 -14.47 12.27
C ILE A 129 11.46 -15.79 12.47
N ALA A 130 11.46 -16.68 11.47
CA ALA A 130 12.22 -17.92 11.48
C ALA A 130 13.73 -17.68 11.67
N SER A 131 14.28 -16.61 11.08
CA SER A 131 15.70 -16.26 11.24
C SER A 131 16.00 -15.81 12.67
N ILE A 132 15.10 -15.06 13.32
CA ILE A 132 15.25 -14.64 14.71
C ILE A 132 15.18 -15.84 15.65
N ALA A 133 14.22 -16.75 15.42
CA ALA A 133 13.96 -17.91 16.27
C ALA A 133 15.00 -19.04 16.13
N ARG A 134 15.81 -19.05 15.06
CA ARG A 134 16.65 -20.20 14.64
C ARG A 134 17.49 -20.84 15.75
N ASN A 135 18.06 -20.03 16.66
CA ASN A 135 18.98 -20.52 17.69
C ASN A 135 18.29 -20.83 19.02
N LEU A 136 16.97 -20.65 19.12
CA LEU A 136 16.19 -20.91 20.32
C LEU A 136 15.85 -22.40 20.45
N LYS A 137 15.66 -22.83 21.70
CA LYS A 137 15.21 -24.19 22.04
C LYS A 137 13.71 -24.35 21.84
N LYS A 138 12.91 -23.34 22.19
CA LYS A 138 11.44 -23.32 22.06
C LYS A 138 11.02 -22.30 21.01
N ARG A 139 11.14 -22.69 19.74
CA ARG A 139 10.81 -21.82 18.59
C ARG A 139 9.31 -21.68 18.38
N ASP A 140 8.54 -22.64 18.89
CA ASP A 140 7.10 -22.72 18.73
C ASP A 140 6.34 -21.59 19.42
N ARG A 141 6.94 -20.95 20.43
CA ARG A 141 6.40 -19.77 21.13
C ARG A 141 6.86 -18.41 20.58
N VAL A 142 7.51 -18.41 19.40
CA VAL A 142 8.06 -17.20 18.77
C VAL A 142 7.19 -16.77 17.61
N CYS A 143 6.89 -15.48 17.50
CA CYS A 143 6.11 -14.90 16.39
C CYS A 143 6.57 -13.48 16.05
N GLY A 144 5.98 -12.88 15.01
CA GLY A 144 6.02 -11.44 14.81
C GLY A 144 4.75 -10.77 15.32
N MET A 145 4.89 -9.55 15.83
CA MET A 145 3.80 -8.66 16.20
C MET A 145 4.18 -7.26 15.69
N HIS A 146 3.94 -7.02 14.41
CA HIS A 146 4.44 -5.84 13.68
C HIS A 146 3.38 -4.72 13.67
N TYR A 147 3.68 -3.65 14.39
CA TYR A 147 2.88 -2.44 14.49
C TYR A 147 3.37 -1.37 13.50
N PHE A 148 2.50 -0.43 13.16
CA PHE A 148 2.80 0.62 12.19
C PHE A 148 2.97 1.98 12.88
N ASN A 149 3.95 2.77 12.43
CA ASN A 149 4.23 4.08 12.99
C ASN A 149 3.22 5.14 12.48
N PRO A 150 2.64 6.00 13.35
CA PRO A 150 2.69 5.99 14.81
C PRO A 150 1.73 4.97 15.44
N VAL A 151 2.25 4.10 16.33
CA VAL A 151 1.51 2.95 16.90
C VAL A 151 0.18 3.32 17.56
N PRO A 152 0.06 4.39 18.37
CA PRO A 152 -1.22 4.75 18.98
C PRO A 152 -2.30 5.16 17.95
N LEU A 153 -1.89 5.65 16.77
CA LEU A 153 -2.80 6.14 15.73
C LEU A 153 -3.14 5.04 14.71
N MET A 154 -2.17 4.20 14.35
CA MET A 154 -2.36 3.15 13.36
C MET A 154 -3.15 1.97 13.97
N LYS A 155 -4.20 1.52 13.27
CA LYS A 155 -5.09 0.48 13.77
C LYS A 155 -4.59 -0.94 13.52
N LEU A 156 -3.87 -1.16 12.43
CA LEU A 156 -3.43 -2.49 12.01
C LEU A 156 -2.28 -3.02 12.89
N VAL A 157 -2.26 -4.32 13.12
CA VAL A 157 -1.08 -5.06 13.60
C VAL A 157 -0.97 -6.39 12.85
N GLU A 158 0.21 -6.74 12.36
CA GLU A 158 0.45 -8.02 11.70
C GLU A 158 0.93 -9.06 12.72
N VAL A 159 0.20 -10.16 12.83
CA VAL A 159 0.59 -11.35 13.62
C VAL A 159 1.28 -12.33 12.68
N ILE A 160 2.61 -12.34 12.72
CA ILE A 160 3.41 -13.09 11.75
C ILE A 160 3.74 -14.48 12.28
N ARG A 161 3.29 -15.51 11.57
CA ARG A 161 3.58 -16.93 11.89
C ARG A 161 4.77 -17.42 11.05
N SER A 162 5.80 -17.88 11.74
CA SER A 162 6.90 -18.63 11.12
C SER A 162 6.52 -20.12 11.00
N ALA A 163 7.39 -20.92 10.36
CA ALA A 163 7.17 -22.36 10.20
C ALA A 163 7.03 -23.11 11.53
N ASP A 164 7.76 -22.69 12.56
CA ASP A 164 7.74 -23.35 13.87
C ASP A 164 6.63 -22.80 14.79
N THR A 165 6.11 -21.60 14.51
CA THR A 165 5.14 -20.90 15.37
C THR A 165 3.87 -21.72 15.59
N ALA A 166 3.56 -22.05 16.85
CA ALA A 166 2.40 -22.85 17.19
C ALA A 166 1.09 -22.08 17.01
N PRO A 167 -0.02 -22.74 16.62
CA PRO A 167 -1.33 -22.09 16.43
C PRO A 167 -1.83 -21.30 17.65
N TRP A 168 -1.61 -21.83 18.86
CA TRP A 168 -2.03 -21.16 20.10
C TRP A 168 -1.34 -19.80 20.32
N VAL A 169 -0.14 -19.60 19.77
CA VAL A 169 0.57 -18.31 19.82
C VAL A 169 -0.13 -17.30 18.93
N VAL A 170 -0.51 -17.72 17.73
CA VAL A 170 -1.24 -16.88 16.77
C VAL A 170 -2.58 -16.45 17.37
N GLU A 171 -3.33 -17.40 17.93
CA GLU A 171 -4.60 -17.12 18.62
C GLU A 171 -4.42 -16.13 19.77
N ALA A 172 -3.40 -16.33 20.62
CA ALA A 172 -3.09 -15.43 21.72
C ALA A 172 -2.71 -14.02 21.24
N MET A 173 -1.89 -13.89 20.19
CA MET A 173 -1.47 -12.59 19.66
C MET A 173 -2.58 -11.85 18.94
N VAL A 174 -3.47 -12.56 18.24
CA VAL A 174 -4.71 -11.99 17.69
C VAL A 174 -5.56 -11.42 18.83
N ALA A 175 -5.79 -12.19 19.89
CA ALA A 175 -6.56 -11.71 21.02
C ALA A 175 -5.87 -10.54 21.77
N LEU A 176 -4.53 -10.55 21.86
CA LEU A 176 -3.75 -9.45 22.44
C LEU A 176 -3.90 -8.16 21.62
N GLY A 177 -3.78 -8.24 20.30
CA GLY A 177 -3.97 -7.10 19.40
C GLY A 177 -5.35 -6.46 19.57
N LYS A 178 -6.40 -7.28 19.67
CA LYS A 178 -7.77 -6.80 19.97
C LYS A 178 -7.87 -6.13 21.34
N ARG A 179 -7.25 -6.70 22.39
CA ARG A 179 -7.20 -6.10 23.73
C ARG A 179 -6.48 -4.73 23.72
N GLN A 180 -5.48 -4.57 22.85
CA GLN A 180 -4.80 -3.30 22.59
C GLN A 180 -5.55 -2.39 21.62
N THR A 181 -6.82 -2.68 21.30
CA THR A 181 -7.69 -1.95 20.35
C THR A 181 -7.13 -1.87 18.91
N ARG A 182 -6.25 -2.80 18.55
CA ARG A 182 -5.74 -2.98 17.19
C ARG A 182 -6.63 -3.96 16.41
N VAL A 183 -6.49 -3.92 15.10
CA VAL A 183 -7.06 -4.89 14.15
C VAL A 183 -5.93 -5.84 13.75
N PRO A 184 -5.87 -7.04 14.34
CA PRO A 184 -4.86 -8.03 13.98
C PRO A 184 -5.20 -8.70 12.64
N VAL A 185 -4.18 -8.93 11.82
CA VAL A 185 -4.25 -9.78 10.62
C VAL A 185 -3.20 -10.88 10.74
N VAL A 186 -3.51 -12.11 10.33
CA VAL A 186 -2.56 -13.24 10.43
C VAL A 186 -1.77 -13.35 9.14
N VAL A 187 -0.44 -13.36 9.27
CA VAL A 187 0.48 -13.22 8.14
C VAL A 187 1.53 -14.32 8.15
N GLY A 188 1.85 -14.90 6.99
CA GLY A 188 2.99 -15.79 6.80
C GLY A 188 4.33 -15.06 6.85
N ASP A 189 5.37 -15.74 7.31
CA ASP A 189 6.73 -15.20 7.39
C ASP A 189 7.41 -15.10 6.01
N THR A 190 7.06 -14.06 5.25
CA THR A 190 7.60 -13.75 3.92
C THR A 190 8.36 -12.42 3.90
N PRO A 191 9.26 -12.19 2.92
CA PRO A 191 9.92 -10.90 2.74
C PRO A 191 8.91 -9.74 2.67
N GLY A 192 9.01 -8.77 3.57
CA GLY A 192 8.08 -7.63 3.63
C GLY A 192 6.68 -7.96 4.19
N PHE A 193 6.47 -9.16 4.73
CA PHE A 193 5.22 -9.60 5.35
C PHE A 193 4.00 -9.31 4.45
N LEU A 194 3.00 -8.58 4.96
CA LEU A 194 1.79 -8.28 4.21
C LEU A 194 1.83 -6.85 3.65
N VAL A 195 1.91 -5.83 4.51
CA VAL A 195 1.79 -4.42 4.12
C VAL A 195 2.96 -3.92 3.29
N ASN A 196 4.21 -4.25 3.65
CA ASN A 196 5.36 -3.78 2.87
C ASN A 196 5.40 -4.46 1.49
N LEU A 197 5.05 -5.75 1.42
CA LEU A 197 4.87 -6.45 0.16
C LEU A 197 3.74 -5.82 -0.68
N GLY A 198 2.53 -5.72 -0.14
CA GLY A 198 1.38 -5.15 -0.85
C GLY A 198 1.60 -3.71 -1.31
N GLY A 199 2.32 -2.91 -0.53
CA GLY A 199 2.73 -1.55 -0.89
C GLY A 199 3.75 -1.45 -2.02
N THR A 200 4.34 -2.57 -2.48
CA THR A 200 5.30 -2.57 -3.58
C THR A 200 4.63 -2.31 -4.93
N ALA A 201 3.38 -2.74 -5.12
CA ALA A 201 2.68 -2.60 -6.41
C ALA A 201 2.48 -1.13 -6.82
N ILE A 202 1.98 -0.28 -5.91
CA ILE A 202 1.75 1.14 -6.22
C ILE A 202 3.05 1.86 -6.61
N GLY A 203 4.15 1.57 -5.92
CA GLY A 203 5.45 2.19 -6.23
C GLY A 203 6.03 1.68 -7.55
N THR A 204 6.12 0.36 -7.71
CA THR A 204 6.80 -0.24 -8.88
C THR A 204 6.04 0.03 -10.17
N GLU A 205 4.71 0.02 -10.19
CA GLU A 205 3.97 0.29 -11.41
C GLU A 205 4.02 1.77 -11.81
N GLY A 206 3.93 2.69 -10.84
CA GLY A 206 4.11 4.12 -11.12
C GLY A 206 5.49 4.41 -11.70
N LEU A 207 6.54 3.81 -11.12
CA LEU A 207 7.91 3.90 -11.64
C LEU A 207 8.04 3.31 -13.04
N ARG A 208 7.37 2.19 -13.33
CA ARG A 208 7.42 1.53 -14.63
C ARG A 208 6.77 2.37 -15.73
N ILE A 209 5.60 2.94 -15.46
CA ILE A 209 4.90 3.86 -16.38
C ILE A 209 5.77 5.07 -16.70
N PHE A 210 6.42 5.66 -15.68
CA PHE A 210 7.35 6.77 -15.86
C PHE A 210 8.58 6.36 -16.68
N GLN A 211 9.19 5.22 -16.36
CA GLN A 211 10.37 4.70 -17.05
C GLN A 211 10.12 4.42 -18.54
N GLU A 212 8.92 3.97 -18.88
CA GLU A 212 8.48 3.81 -20.28
C GLU A 212 8.14 5.14 -20.98
N GLY A 213 8.25 6.26 -20.25
CA GLY A 213 8.01 7.60 -20.76
C GLY A 213 6.54 7.89 -21.08
N ARG A 214 5.60 7.15 -20.47
CA ARG A 214 4.17 7.20 -20.77
C ARG A 214 3.46 8.37 -20.09
N ALA A 215 3.84 8.67 -18.85
CA ALA A 215 3.30 9.79 -18.08
C ALA A 215 4.36 10.36 -17.13
N THR A 216 4.23 11.63 -16.77
CA THR A 216 5.10 12.29 -15.78
C THR A 216 4.69 11.92 -14.34
N PRO A 217 5.57 12.13 -13.34
CA PRO A 217 5.21 11.93 -11.93
C PRO A 217 3.93 12.67 -11.53
N SER A 218 3.79 13.95 -11.92
CA SER A 218 2.60 14.74 -11.65
C SER A 218 1.33 14.16 -12.27
N GLN A 219 1.41 13.68 -13.51
CA GLN A 219 0.27 13.05 -14.18
C GLN A 219 -0.15 11.77 -13.46
N ILE A 220 0.80 10.89 -13.14
CA ILE A 220 0.52 9.63 -12.46
C ILE A 220 -0.08 9.89 -11.08
N ASP A 221 0.49 10.82 -10.31
CA ASP A 221 0.00 11.16 -8.98
C ASP A 221 -1.42 11.77 -9.03
N ALA A 222 -1.68 12.67 -9.98
CA ALA A 222 -2.98 13.29 -10.15
C ALA A 222 -4.05 12.28 -10.59
N ILE A 223 -3.72 11.34 -11.49
CA ILE A 223 -4.63 10.28 -11.91
C ILE A 223 -4.96 9.35 -10.73
N MET A 224 -3.94 8.88 -10.00
CA MET A 224 -4.15 7.99 -8.85
C MET A 224 -5.00 8.64 -7.76
N ARG A 225 -4.82 9.94 -7.50
CA ARG A 225 -5.59 10.66 -6.50
C ARG A 225 -7.00 11.00 -6.96
N ASP A 226 -7.14 11.63 -8.12
CA ASP A 226 -8.39 12.27 -8.53
C ASP A 226 -9.35 11.26 -9.18
N ALA A 227 -8.82 10.34 -9.99
CA ALA A 227 -9.61 9.30 -10.65
C ALA A 227 -9.56 7.96 -9.89
N GLY A 228 -8.42 7.66 -9.24
CA GLY A 228 -8.23 6.42 -8.49
C GLY A 228 -8.71 6.43 -7.03
N GLY A 229 -8.97 7.61 -6.45
CA GLY A 229 -9.44 7.77 -5.08
C GLY A 229 -8.36 7.63 -4.00
N PHE A 230 -7.09 7.45 -4.38
CA PHE A 230 -5.99 7.38 -3.43
C PHE A 230 -5.78 8.73 -2.73
N ARG A 231 -5.37 8.72 -1.47
CA ARG A 231 -5.06 9.95 -0.74
C ARG A 231 -3.87 10.70 -1.37
N MET A 232 -2.89 9.95 -1.86
CA MET A 232 -1.63 10.45 -2.39
C MET A 232 -1.17 9.55 -3.54
N GLY A 233 -0.56 10.15 -4.56
CA GLY A 233 0.04 9.40 -5.66
C GLY A 233 1.34 8.70 -5.27
N PRO A 234 1.81 7.72 -6.08
CA PRO A 234 3.02 6.95 -5.79
C PRO A 234 4.28 7.81 -5.59
N PHE A 235 4.47 8.87 -6.38
CA PHE A 235 5.71 9.66 -6.34
C PHE A 235 5.76 10.55 -5.11
N GLU A 236 4.66 11.25 -4.81
CA GLU A 236 4.53 12.04 -3.59
C GLU A 236 4.65 11.15 -2.34
N LEU A 237 4.10 9.93 -2.37
CA LEU A 237 4.22 8.97 -1.28
C LEU A 237 5.67 8.52 -1.06
N MET A 238 6.43 8.28 -2.13
CA MET A 238 7.85 7.94 -2.05
C MET A 238 8.68 9.09 -1.46
N ASP A 239 8.40 10.33 -1.84
CA ASP A 239 9.10 11.50 -1.31
C ASP A 239 8.72 11.82 0.13
N LEU A 240 7.48 11.52 0.54
CA LEU A 240 7.03 11.64 1.92
C LEU A 240 7.68 10.58 2.83
N THR A 241 7.71 9.33 2.38
CA THR A 241 8.30 8.21 3.12
C THR A 241 9.82 8.36 3.23
N GLY A 242 10.44 8.89 2.17
CA GLY A 242 11.88 9.03 2.06
C GLY A 242 12.49 7.92 1.22
N ILE A 243 13.18 8.28 0.14
CA ILE A 243 13.74 7.34 -0.85
C ILE A 243 14.82 6.44 -0.23
N ASP A 244 15.56 6.94 0.75
CA ASP A 244 16.50 6.16 1.56
C ASP A 244 15.85 5.06 2.41
N VAL A 245 14.55 5.15 2.66
CA VAL A 245 13.78 4.11 3.36
C VAL A 245 13.11 3.18 2.35
N ASN A 246 12.37 3.75 1.40
CA ASN A 246 11.52 2.92 0.53
C ASN A 246 12.28 2.23 -0.61
N PHE A 247 13.42 2.74 -1.07
CA PHE A 247 14.22 2.04 -2.09
C PHE A 247 14.91 0.78 -1.54
N PRO A 248 15.65 0.81 -0.41
CA PRO A 248 16.24 -0.41 0.15
C PRO A 248 15.19 -1.46 0.53
N ALA A 249 14.05 -1.04 1.09
CA ALA A 249 12.95 -1.96 1.41
C ALA A 249 12.46 -2.73 0.17
N ARG A 250 12.32 -2.04 -0.97
CA ARG A 250 11.96 -2.69 -2.24
C ARG A 250 13.02 -3.66 -2.74
N LYS A 251 14.32 -3.34 -2.60
CA LYS A 251 15.39 -4.30 -2.96
C LYS A 251 15.29 -5.58 -2.13
N ILE A 252 15.11 -5.45 -0.82
CA ILE A 252 14.98 -6.60 0.10
C ILE A 252 13.81 -7.49 -0.31
N ILE A 253 12.65 -6.90 -0.65
CA ILE A 253 11.49 -7.65 -1.12
C ILE A 253 11.79 -8.33 -2.46
N TYR A 254 12.33 -7.60 -3.43
CA TYR A 254 12.65 -8.12 -4.76
C TYR A 254 13.63 -9.29 -4.70
N GLU A 255 14.73 -9.15 -3.96
CA GLU A 255 15.72 -10.21 -3.72
C GLU A 255 15.11 -11.37 -2.92
N GLY A 256 14.28 -11.06 -1.92
CA GLY A 256 13.59 -12.04 -1.10
C GLY A 256 12.60 -12.93 -1.86
N PHE A 257 12.04 -12.43 -2.96
CA PHE A 257 11.20 -13.15 -3.92
C PHE A 257 11.98 -13.62 -5.15
N PHE A 258 13.30 -13.77 -5.03
CA PHE A 258 14.17 -14.32 -6.07
C PHE A 258 14.05 -13.59 -7.42
N HIS A 259 13.96 -12.26 -7.35
CA HIS A 259 13.90 -11.38 -8.52
C HIS A 259 12.63 -11.53 -9.38
N ASP A 260 11.48 -11.78 -8.76
CA ASP A 260 10.20 -11.75 -9.48
C ASP A 260 9.99 -10.41 -10.20
N ARG A 261 9.78 -10.47 -11.52
CA ARG A 261 9.59 -9.31 -12.39
C ARG A 261 8.47 -8.36 -11.96
N ARG A 262 7.44 -8.86 -11.27
CA ARG A 262 6.36 -8.04 -10.69
C ARG A 262 6.86 -7.01 -9.70
N MET A 263 7.98 -7.28 -9.03
CA MET A 263 8.52 -6.46 -7.95
C MET A 263 9.79 -5.70 -8.35
N THR A 264 10.15 -5.71 -9.64
CA THR A 264 11.39 -5.10 -10.15
C THR A 264 11.52 -3.62 -9.73
N PRO A 265 12.63 -3.22 -9.06
CA PRO A 265 12.95 -1.83 -8.78
C PRO A 265 13.25 -1.01 -10.05
N SER A 266 13.39 0.32 -9.91
CA SER A 266 13.68 1.20 -11.05
C SER A 266 15.06 1.87 -10.95
N PRO A 267 15.83 1.94 -12.05
CA PRO A 267 17.12 2.64 -12.07
C PRO A 267 16.98 4.14 -11.80
N TYR A 268 15.86 4.77 -12.17
CA TYR A 268 15.61 6.18 -11.85
C TYR A 268 15.45 6.42 -10.35
N HIS A 269 14.82 5.47 -9.67
CA HIS A 269 14.65 5.54 -8.23
C HIS A 269 15.98 5.29 -7.49
N GLU A 270 16.80 4.36 -7.99
CA GLU A 270 18.16 4.14 -7.53
C GLU A 270 19.05 5.38 -7.73
N GLY A 271 18.91 6.06 -8.87
CA GLY A 271 19.62 7.30 -9.15
C GLY A 271 19.33 8.39 -8.11
N LEU A 272 18.07 8.56 -7.70
CA LEU A 272 17.70 9.51 -6.64
C LEU A 272 18.29 9.13 -5.28
N PHE A 273 18.30 7.83 -4.96
CA PHE A 273 18.94 7.32 -3.75
C PHE A 273 20.44 7.68 -3.72
N HIS A 274 21.18 7.39 -4.79
CA HIS A 274 22.61 7.70 -4.85
C HIS A 274 22.90 9.21 -4.91
N ALA A 275 21.98 10.01 -5.44
CA ALA A 275 22.08 11.46 -5.44
C ALA A 275 21.78 12.11 -4.07
N GLY A 276 21.39 11.34 -3.05
CA GLY A 276 20.99 11.89 -1.75
C GLY A 276 19.67 12.68 -1.79
N ARG A 277 18.88 12.51 -2.87
CA ARG A 277 17.59 13.16 -3.05
C ARG A 277 16.52 12.29 -2.42
N PHE A 278 16.32 12.42 -1.11
CA PHE A 278 15.41 11.59 -0.32
C PHE A 278 13.99 12.15 -0.16
N GLY A 279 13.58 13.08 -1.02
CA GLY A 279 12.23 13.66 -0.99
C GLY A 279 12.12 14.85 -0.05
N ARG A 280 10.98 14.95 0.66
CA ARG A 280 10.60 16.17 1.41
C ARG A 280 11.63 16.56 2.47
N LYS A 281 12.23 15.58 3.15
CA LYS A 281 13.20 15.81 4.24
C LYS A 281 14.54 16.38 3.77
N THR A 282 14.88 16.22 2.49
CA THR A 282 16.09 16.77 1.86
C THR A 282 15.80 17.90 0.88
N GLY A 283 14.54 18.37 0.81
CA GLY A 283 14.14 19.42 -0.13
C GLY A 283 14.02 18.97 -1.59
N GLY A 284 14.19 17.67 -1.88
CA GLY A 284 14.24 17.18 -3.25
C GLY A 284 14.25 15.65 -3.34
N GLY A 285 13.44 15.12 -4.24
CA GLY A 285 13.29 13.70 -4.59
C GLY A 285 12.77 13.61 -6.03
N TRP A 286 11.62 12.97 -6.21
CA TRP A 286 10.83 13.02 -7.45
C TRP A 286 10.29 14.41 -7.75
N TYR A 287 9.99 15.18 -6.70
CA TYR A 287 9.67 16.60 -6.79
C TYR A 287 10.76 17.45 -6.12
N ASP A 288 10.79 18.72 -6.48
CA ASP A 288 11.49 19.73 -5.71
C ASP A 288 10.56 20.27 -4.61
N TYR A 289 11.13 20.62 -3.46
CA TYR A 289 10.39 21.18 -2.33
C TYR A 289 10.98 22.53 -1.92
N LYS A 290 10.17 23.60 -1.99
CA LYS A 290 10.52 24.94 -1.55
C LYS A 290 9.72 25.29 -0.30
N ASP A 291 10.40 25.69 0.77
CA ASP A 291 9.78 25.98 2.08
C ASP A 291 8.89 24.82 2.59
N GLY A 292 9.28 23.58 2.29
CA GLY A 292 8.55 22.37 2.65
C GLY A 292 7.31 22.07 1.81
N ASN A 293 7.03 22.87 0.77
CA ASN A 293 5.93 22.71 -0.17
C ASN A 293 6.41 22.12 -1.50
N LYS A 294 5.62 21.20 -2.07
CA LYS A 294 5.89 20.56 -3.36
C LYS A 294 5.82 21.59 -4.49
N VAL A 295 6.83 21.63 -5.35
CA VAL A 295 6.80 22.35 -6.63
C VAL A 295 6.28 21.40 -7.70
N ASP A 296 4.99 21.50 -8.01
CA ASP A 296 4.31 20.61 -8.95
C ASP A 296 4.24 21.24 -10.36
N PRO A 297 4.84 20.63 -11.39
CA PRO A 297 4.77 21.14 -12.76
C PRO A 297 3.37 21.01 -13.40
N GLY A 298 2.43 20.31 -12.75
CA GLY A 298 1.06 20.15 -13.23
C GLY A 298 0.82 18.88 -14.05
N ALA A 299 -0.44 18.46 -14.11
CA ALA A 299 -0.89 17.21 -14.74
C ALA A 299 -1.95 17.42 -15.84
N ASP A 300 -2.48 18.63 -15.95
CA ASP A 300 -3.69 18.93 -16.69
C ASP A 300 -3.33 19.45 -18.09
N VAL A 301 -4.08 19.04 -19.11
CA VAL A 301 -4.07 19.74 -20.40
C VAL A 301 -4.98 20.95 -20.27
N VAL A 302 -4.41 22.14 -20.40
CA VAL A 302 -5.17 23.38 -20.54
C VAL A 302 -5.39 23.60 -22.03
N SER A 303 -6.65 23.53 -22.46
CA SER A 303 -7.06 23.72 -23.85
C SER A 303 -7.89 25.00 -23.97
N GLU A 304 -7.53 25.86 -24.90
CA GLU A 304 -8.36 27.02 -25.33
C GLU A 304 -9.26 26.67 -26.52
N ALA A 305 -9.26 25.40 -26.97
CA ALA A 305 -10.10 24.97 -28.06
C ALA A 305 -11.58 25.05 -27.70
N LYS A 306 -12.43 25.17 -28.72
CA LYS A 306 -13.87 25.02 -28.54
C LYS A 306 -14.19 23.58 -28.17
N VAL A 307 -15.26 23.41 -27.39
CA VAL A 307 -15.92 22.12 -27.19
C VAL A 307 -16.24 21.51 -28.54
N ALA A 308 -15.99 20.21 -28.71
CA ALA A 308 -16.39 19.51 -29.92
C ALA A 308 -17.92 19.49 -30.04
N GLU A 309 -18.46 19.99 -31.15
CA GLU A 309 -19.89 19.96 -31.43
C GLU A 309 -20.37 18.53 -31.72
N TYR A 310 -19.53 17.73 -32.38
CA TYR A 310 -19.79 16.35 -32.75
C TYR A 310 -18.60 15.44 -32.42
N LEU A 311 -18.87 14.24 -31.95
CA LEU A 311 -17.89 13.19 -31.66
C LEU A 311 -18.40 11.85 -32.19
N VAL A 312 -17.51 11.10 -32.83
CA VAL A 312 -17.80 9.74 -33.29
C VAL A 312 -17.49 8.76 -32.16
N ALA A 313 -18.46 7.96 -31.74
CA ALA A 313 -18.25 6.90 -30.76
C ALA A 313 -18.02 5.56 -31.45
N ASP A 314 -16.94 4.88 -31.08
CA ASP A 314 -16.77 3.46 -31.44
C ASP A 314 -17.88 2.60 -30.82
N ALA A 315 -18.21 1.48 -31.47
CA ALA A 315 -19.33 0.62 -31.07
C ALA A 315 -19.17 0.00 -29.67
N GLU A 316 -17.94 -0.15 -29.18
CA GLU A 316 -17.65 -0.68 -27.85
C GLU A 316 -17.36 0.41 -26.81
N ALA A 317 -17.62 1.68 -27.13
CA ALA A 317 -17.34 2.79 -26.22
C ALA A 317 -18.22 2.73 -24.94
N ASP A 318 -17.61 3.03 -23.80
CA ASP A 318 -18.26 2.99 -22.49
C ASP A 318 -19.29 4.13 -22.36
N GLU A 319 -20.55 3.78 -22.09
CA GLU A 319 -21.65 4.75 -22.00
C GLU A 319 -21.44 5.79 -20.90
N THR A 320 -20.75 5.48 -19.80
CA THR A 320 -20.46 6.47 -18.75
C THR A 320 -19.54 7.58 -19.30
N VAL A 321 -18.59 7.21 -20.16
CA VAL A 321 -17.73 8.18 -20.86
C VAL A 321 -18.53 8.97 -21.88
N LEU A 322 -19.41 8.32 -22.64
CA LEU A 322 -20.25 9.02 -23.63
C LEU A 322 -21.19 10.02 -22.96
N ASP A 323 -21.81 9.65 -21.83
CA ASP A 323 -22.66 10.53 -21.02
C ASP A 323 -21.89 11.73 -20.48
N LEU A 324 -20.64 11.55 -20.07
CA LEU A 324 -19.77 12.66 -19.67
C LEU A 324 -19.52 13.62 -20.84
N LEU A 325 -19.26 13.11 -22.04
CA LEU A 325 -19.03 13.93 -23.23
C LEU A 325 -20.30 14.69 -23.65
N ARG A 326 -21.47 14.04 -23.58
CA ARG A 326 -22.79 14.67 -23.80
C ARG A 326 -23.05 15.76 -22.78
N ALA A 327 -22.74 15.53 -21.51
CA ALA A 327 -22.84 16.55 -20.45
C ALA A 327 -21.90 17.74 -20.68
N GLY A 328 -20.79 17.53 -21.40
CA GLY A 328 -19.88 18.57 -21.88
C GLY A 328 -20.41 19.38 -23.07
N GLY A 329 -21.57 19.00 -23.64
CA GLY A 329 -22.23 19.68 -24.74
C GLY A 329 -21.93 19.12 -26.14
N ALA A 330 -21.27 17.96 -26.24
CA ALA A 330 -21.04 17.31 -27.52
C ALA A 330 -22.24 16.44 -27.95
N ASP A 331 -22.59 16.47 -29.23
CA ASP A 331 -23.39 15.42 -29.84
C ASP A 331 -22.49 14.21 -30.12
N VAL A 332 -22.95 13.01 -29.75
CA VAL A 332 -22.14 11.78 -29.77
C VAL A 332 -22.91 10.70 -30.52
N SER A 333 -22.34 10.20 -31.61
CA SER A 333 -23.01 9.25 -32.50
C SER A 333 -22.02 8.26 -33.13
N SER A 334 -22.52 7.13 -33.61
CA SER A 334 -21.71 6.08 -34.26
C SER A 334 -21.46 6.33 -35.74
N HIS A 335 -21.96 7.43 -36.31
CA HIS A 335 -21.77 7.77 -37.72
C HIS A 335 -20.47 8.54 -37.92
N ASP A 336 -19.51 7.98 -38.68
CA ASP A 336 -18.28 8.70 -39.01
C ASP A 336 -18.51 9.67 -40.17
N ASP A 337 -18.35 10.97 -39.89
CA ASP A 337 -18.42 12.05 -40.86
C ASP A 337 -17.09 12.29 -41.61
N GLY A 338 -16.03 11.61 -41.21
CA GLY A 338 -14.68 11.75 -41.76
C GLY A 338 -13.87 12.91 -41.18
N GLU A 339 -14.43 13.72 -40.29
CA GLU A 339 -13.81 14.94 -39.77
C GLU A 339 -13.72 14.98 -38.24
N ALA A 340 -14.78 14.57 -37.54
CA ALA A 340 -14.87 14.69 -36.09
C ALA A 340 -13.90 13.75 -35.36
N PRO A 341 -13.49 14.09 -34.11
CA PRO A 341 -12.72 13.19 -33.28
C PRO A 341 -13.46 11.88 -33.03
N ILE A 342 -12.72 10.77 -33.08
CA ILE A 342 -13.22 9.42 -32.80
C ILE A 342 -12.89 9.07 -31.35
N ILE A 343 -13.88 8.66 -30.58
CA ILE A 343 -13.78 8.29 -29.17
C ILE A 343 -13.77 6.79 -29.04
N VAL A 344 -12.75 6.29 -28.35
CA VAL A 344 -12.61 4.88 -27.97
C VAL A 344 -12.35 4.77 -26.46
N THR A 345 -12.77 3.68 -25.83
CA THR A 345 -12.55 3.44 -24.40
C THR A 345 -11.92 2.06 -24.14
N PRO A 346 -10.67 1.84 -24.56
CA PRO A 346 -10.06 0.53 -24.46
C PRO A 346 -9.88 0.08 -23.02
N LEU A 347 -10.04 -1.23 -22.84
CA LEU A 347 -9.72 -1.93 -21.60
C LEU A 347 -8.47 -2.79 -21.81
N GLY A 348 -7.34 -2.33 -21.26
CA GLY A 348 -6.03 -2.97 -21.37
C GLY A 348 -5.24 -2.64 -22.64
N ASP A 349 -5.92 -2.30 -23.73
CA ASP A 349 -5.28 -1.91 -24.99
C ASP A 349 -4.75 -0.47 -24.98
N ASP A 350 -3.80 -0.19 -25.86
CA ASP A 350 -3.40 1.17 -26.22
C ASP A 350 -4.18 1.70 -27.43
N CYS A 351 -4.12 3.00 -27.68
CA CYS A 351 -4.89 3.66 -28.73
C CYS A 351 -4.42 3.18 -30.12
N THR A 352 -3.12 2.96 -30.29
CA THR A 352 -2.56 2.38 -31.52
C THR A 352 -3.19 1.02 -31.84
N THR A 353 -3.26 0.12 -30.86
CA THR A 353 -3.81 -1.23 -31.03
C THR A 353 -5.28 -1.17 -31.43
N VAL A 354 -6.07 -0.31 -30.79
CA VAL A 354 -7.49 -0.11 -31.13
C VAL A 354 -7.64 0.46 -32.55
N CYS A 355 -6.85 1.47 -32.92
CA CYS A 355 -6.92 2.06 -34.25
C CYS A 355 -6.64 1.02 -35.34
N VAL A 356 -5.60 0.20 -35.15
CA VAL A 356 -5.23 -0.83 -36.13
C VAL A 356 -6.29 -1.93 -36.21
N ALA A 357 -6.82 -2.40 -35.07
CA ALA A 357 -7.81 -3.47 -35.04
C ALA A 357 -9.17 -3.02 -35.61
N GLY A 358 -9.59 -1.79 -35.32
CA GLY A 358 -10.85 -1.21 -35.77
C GLY A 358 -10.79 -0.54 -37.15
N GLY A 359 -9.59 -0.39 -37.73
CA GLY A 359 -9.40 0.38 -38.96
C GLY A 359 -9.74 1.87 -38.81
N LEU A 360 -9.58 2.43 -37.61
CA LEU A 360 -9.90 3.81 -37.29
C LEU A 360 -8.78 4.76 -37.74
N ASP A 361 -9.12 6.02 -38.01
CA ASP A 361 -8.12 7.04 -38.31
C ASP A 361 -7.33 7.43 -37.03
N PRO A 362 -6.04 7.08 -36.92
CA PRO A 362 -5.26 7.38 -35.71
C PRO A 362 -5.04 8.88 -35.50
N LYS A 363 -5.22 9.72 -36.53
CA LYS A 363 -5.11 11.18 -36.38
C LYS A 363 -6.28 11.76 -35.61
N ARG A 364 -7.49 11.23 -35.81
CA ARG A 364 -8.72 11.71 -35.17
C ARG A 364 -9.07 10.96 -33.88
N THR A 365 -8.45 9.81 -33.64
CA THR A 365 -8.82 8.94 -32.52
C THR A 365 -8.22 9.42 -31.18
N VAL A 366 -9.10 9.63 -30.20
CA VAL A 366 -8.77 9.97 -28.82
C VAL A 366 -9.34 8.89 -27.90
N ALA A 367 -8.45 8.15 -27.23
CA ALA A 367 -8.83 7.15 -26.26
C ALA A 367 -9.06 7.78 -24.88
N ILE A 368 -10.11 7.38 -24.18
CA ILE A 368 -10.44 7.82 -22.81
C ILE A 368 -10.46 6.61 -21.87
N ASP A 369 -9.86 6.72 -20.68
CA ASP A 369 -9.86 5.64 -19.68
C ASP A 369 -11.26 5.48 -19.05
N PRO A 370 -11.98 4.37 -19.29
CA PRO A 370 -13.32 4.16 -18.75
C PRO A 370 -13.36 3.88 -17.24
N THR A 371 -12.21 3.64 -16.60
CA THR A 371 -12.17 3.11 -15.22
C THR A 371 -12.09 4.19 -14.14
N GLY A 372 -12.00 5.47 -14.52
CA GLY A 372 -11.77 6.59 -13.61
C GLY A 372 -13.02 7.16 -12.94
N ALA A 373 -12.85 7.83 -11.80
CA ALA A 373 -13.87 8.68 -11.22
C ALA A 373 -13.99 10.02 -11.99
N PHE A 374 -14.91 10.09 -12.95
CA PHE A 374 -15.06 11.22 -13.86
C PHE A 374 -15.51 12.53 -13.20
N SER A 375 -16.05 12.49 -11.97
CA SER A 375 -16.41 13.70 -11.21
C SER A 375 -15.23 14.65 -10.93
N LYS A 376 -13.99 14.21 -11.18
CA LYS A 376 -12.78 15.02 -10.96
C LYS A 376 -11.87 15.06 -12.17
N ARG A 377 -11.56 13.90 -12.76
CA ARG A 377 -10.53 13.77 -13.78
C ARG A 377 -10.82 12.65 -14.77
N ALA A 378 -10.60 12.93 -16.05
CA ALA A 378 -10.53 11.96 -17.13
C ALA A 378 -9.08 11.90 -17.68
N THR A 379 -8.66 10.69 -18.05
CA THR A 379 -7.35 10.46 -18.68
C THR A 379 -7.58 10.18 -20.15
N ILE A 380 -6.85 10.87 -21.02
CA ILE A 380 -6.92 10.69 -22.47
C ILE A 380 -5.56 10.34 -23.05
N MET A 381 -5.54 9.62 -24.17
CA MET A 381 -4.33 9.37 -24.96
C MET A 381 -4.65 9.27 -26.44
N MET A 382 -3.64 9.42 -27.28
CA MET A 382 -3.75 9.25 -28.73
C MET A 382 -2.63 8.36 -29.23
N ALA A 383 -2.84 7.72 -30.38
CA ALA A 383 -1.79 7.04 -31.11
C ALA A 383 -0.68 8.03 -31.54
N PRO A 384 0.56 7.54 -31.78
CA PRO A 384 1.62 8.36 -32.35
C PRO A 384 1.18 9.06 -33.64
N GLY A 385 1.39 10.38 -33.73
CA GLY A 385 0.96 11.18 -34.87
C GLY A 385 -0.50 11.65 -34.83
N GLY A 386 -1.19 11.42 -33.71
CA GLY A 386 -2.51 11.99 -33.42
C GLY A 386 -2.56 13.51 -33.58
N ASP A 387 -3.68 14.02 -34.09
CA ASP A 387 -3.91 15.45 -34.23
C ASP A 387 -4.18 16.10 -32.86
N VAL A 388 -3.32 17.05 -32.51
CA VAL A 388 -3.42 17.83 -31.27
C VAL A 388 -4.72 18.63 -31.21
N ALA A 389 -5.29 19.03 -32.35
CA ALA A 389 -6.58 19.72 -32.39
C ALA A 389 -7.71 18.81 -31.90
N ALA A 390 -7.76 17.56 -32.37
CA ALA A 390 -8.74 16.57 -31.91
C ALA A 390 -8.62 16.32 -30.39
N ARG A 391 -7.40 16.10 -29.88
CA ARG A 391 -7.14 15.99 -28.43
C ARG A 391 -7.66 17.19 -27.66
N ASN A 392 -7.36 18.40 -28.14
CA ASN A 392 -7.69 19.65 -27.46
C ASN A 392 -9.20 19.90 -27.45
N ALA A 393 -9.92 19.52 -28.50
CA ALA A 393 -11.37 19.59 -28.55
C ALA A 393 -12.00 18.63 -27.53
N VAL A 394 -11.55 17.38 -27.47
CA VAL A 394 -12.03 16.39 -26.47
C VAL A 394 -11.69 16.85 -25.04
N ALA A 395 -10.50 17.38 -24.80
CA ALA A 395 -10.12 17.93 -23.50
C ALA A 395 -11.01 19.12 -23.09
N ALA A 396 -11.38 19.99 -24.03
CA ALA A 396 -12.29 21.10 -23.79
C ALA A 396 -13.71 20.60 -23.46
N THR A 397 -14.21 19.57 -24.17
CA THR A 397 -15.50 18.93 -23.87
C THR A 397 -15.52 18.33 -22.47
N LEU A 398 -14.46 17.61 -22.06
CA LEU A 398 -14.34 17.07 -20.71
C LEU A 398 -14.32 18.17 -19.64
N ALA A 399 -13.61 19.27 -19.91
CA ALA A 399 -13.57 20.42 -19.01
C ALA A 399 -14.94 21.10 -18.88
N ALA A 400 -15.69 21.22 -19.97
CA ALA A 400 -17.06 21.73 -19.97
C ALA A 400 -18.01 20.84 -19.16
N ALA A 401 -17.76 19.52 -19.14
CA ALA A 401 -18.47 18.56 -18.29
C ALA A 401 -18.03 18.61 -16.80
N GLY A 402 -17.07 19.47 -16.44
CA GLY A 402 -16.56 19.63 -15.07
C GLY A 402 -15.41 18.69 -14.70
N ALA A 403 -14.86 17.92 -15.65
CA ALA A 403 -13.74 17.01 -15.43
C ALA A 403 -12.42 17.61 -15.91
N LYS A 404 -11.36 17.54 -15.09
CA LYS A 404 -10.01 17.85 -15.57
C LYS A 404 -9.56 16.81 -16.59
N ALA A 405 -8.86 17.22 -17.64
CA ALA A 405 -8.28 16.30 -18.61
C ALA A 405 -6.77 16.14 -18.39
N THR A 406 -6.28 14.91 -18.29
CA THR A 406 -4.83 14.60 -18.36
C THR A 406 -4.56 13.84 -19.65
N ALA A 407 -3.73 14.40 -20.53
CA ALA A 407 -3.24 13.68 -21.70
C ALA A 407 -1.91 12.98 -21.39
N ILE A 408 -1.91 11.65 -21.45
CA ILE A 408 -0.70 10.82 -21.38
C ILE A 408 -0.26 10.43 -22.80
N LYS A 409 0.95 9.90 -22.94
CA LYS A 409 1.34 9.24 -24.19
C LYS A 409 0.66 7.90 -24.31
N ASP A 410 0.56 7.40 -25.53
CA ASP A 410 -0.05 6.11 -25.82
C ASP A 410 0.55 5.00 -24.93
N SER A 411 -0.30 4.32 -24.17
CA SER A 411 0.10 3.36 -23.14
C SER A 411 -0.93 2.25 -23.04
N PRO A 412 -0.52 0.97 -23.11
CA PRO A 412 -1.46 -0.12 -22.90
C PRO A 412 -2.01 -0.02 -21.47
N GLY A 413 -3.33 -0.12 -21.32
CA GLY A 413 -4.00 -0.04 -20.02
C GLY A 413 -3.90 1.33 -19.32
N PHE A 414 -3.68 2.42 -20.06
CA PHE A 414 -3.57 3.78 -19.51
C PHE A 414 -2.61 3.85 -18.31
N VAL A 415 -2.90 4.71 -17.33
CA VAL A 415 -2.24 4.73 -16.02
C VAL A 415 -3.09 4.01 -14.99
N LEU A 416 -4.38 4.35 -14.85
CA LEU A 416 -5.18 3.87 -13.74
C LEU A 416 -5.47 2.37 -13.85
N GLN A 417 -5.77 1.86 -15.05
CA GLN A 417 -6.03 0.42 -15.23
C GLN A 417 -4.79 -0.40 -14.89
N ARG A 418 -3.60 -0.02 -15.40
CA ARG A 418 -2.30 -0.64 -15.03
C ARG A 418 -2.10 -0.67 -13.51
N MET A 419 -2.26 0.48 -12.86
CA MET A 419 -2.01 0.62 -11.43
C MET A 419 -2.98 -0.26 -10.62
N ARG A 420 -4.28 -0.20 -10.90
CA ARG A 420 -5.30 -1.02 -10.21
C ARG A 420 -5.11 -2.50 -10.46
N ALA A 421 -4.89 -2.89 -11.72
CA ALA A 421 -4.72 -4.28 -12.09
C ALA A 421 -3.47 -4.89 -11.44
N MET A 422 -2.35 -4.16 -11.39
CA MET A 422 -1.13 -4.66 -10.73
C MET A 422 -1.26 -4.72 -9.20
N ILE A 423 -1.94 -3.76 -8.58
CA ILE A 423 -2.26 -3.81 -7.14
C ILE A 423 -3.16 -5.02 -6.84
N ALA A 424 -4.22 -5.21 -7.63
CA ALA A 424 -5.14 -6.32 -7.48
C ALA A 424 -4.47 -7.68 -7.72
N ASN A 425 -3.63 -7.77 -8.75
CA ASN A 425 -2.92 -8.99 -9.08
C ASN A 425 -1.94 -9.42 -7.97
N LEU A 426 -1.23 -8.46 -7.37
CA LEU A 426 -0.35 -8.74 -6.22
C LEU A 426 -1.16 -9.19 -5.00
N GLY A 427 -2.31 -8.55 -4.71
CA GLY A 427 -3.20 -8.99 -3.64
C GLY A 427 -3.72 -10.41 -3.84
N CYS A 428 -4.13 -10.75 -5.07
CA CYS A 428 -4.53 -12.10 -5.44
C CYS A 428 -3.39 -13.11 -5.30
N GLU A 429 -2.15 -12.73 -5.65
CA GLU A 429 -0.97 -13.59 -5.44
C GLU A 429 -0.73 -13.82 -3.94
N MET A 430 -0.84 -12.79 -3.11
CA MET A 430 -0.67 -12.89 -1.65
C MET A 430 -1.68 -13.87 -1.02
N ALA A 431 -2.93 -13.86 -1.47
CA ALA A 431 -3.94 -14.84 -1.08
C ALA A 431 -3.58 -16.24 -1.61
N GLN A 432 -3.20 -16.35 -2.89
CA GLN A 432 -2.85 -17.62 -3.54
C GLN A 432 -1.73 -18.39 -2.82
N ILE A 433 -0.68 -17.69 -2.39
CA ILE A 433 0.46 -18.34 -1.70
C ILE A 433 0.25 -18.46 -0.19
N GLY A 434 -0.94 -18.10 0.32
CA GLY A 434 -1.31 -18.26 1.72
C GLY A 434 -0.53 -17.36 2.67
N ILE A 435 -0.09 -16.17 2.22
CA ILE A 435 0.49 -15.16 3.12
C ILE A 435 -0.58 -14.71 4.11
N ALA A 436 -1.78 -14.39 3.65
CA ALA A 436 -2.94 -14.09 4.48
C ALA A 436 -4.23 -14.44 3.73
N SER A 437 -5.36 -14.47 4.44
CA SER A 437 -6.68 -14.61 3.80
C SER A 437 -6.99 -13.41 2.89
N ALA A 438 -7.87 -13.58 1.90
CA ALA A 438 -8.28 -12.48 1.03
C ALA A 438 -8.81 -11.27 1.84
N ALA A 439 -9.60 -11.52 2.88
CA ALA A 439 -10.14 -10.49 3.76
C ALA A 439 -9.06 -9.75 4.56
N ASP A 440 -8.04 -10.46 5.05
CA ASP A 440 -6.92 -9.85 5.77
C ASP A 440 -6.01 -9.04 4.84
N VAL A 441 -5.80 -9.49 3.60
CA VAL A 441 -5.07 -8.72 2.58
C VAL A 441 -5.77 -7.36 2.36
N ASP A 442 -7.09 -7.36 2.17
CA ASP A 442 -7.88 -6.14 1.97
C ASP A 442 -7.87 -5.22 3.19
N THR A 443 -8.04 -5.79 4.38
CA THR A 443 -7.99 -5.07 5.66
C THR A 443 -6.62 -4.43 5.88
N ALA A 444 -5.54 -5.13 5.54
CA ALA A 444 -4.19 -4.64 5.75
C ALA A 444 -3.84 -3.48 4.83
N MET A 445 -4.22 -3.52 3.54
CA MET A 445 -3.93 -2.41 2.63
C MET A 445 -4.73 -1.15 2.96
N THR A 446 -5.99 -1.32 3.39
CA THR A 446 -6.84 -0.18 3.78
C THR A 446 -6.35 0.48 5.08
N LEU A 447 -6.03 -0.31 6.11
CA LEU A 447 -5.61 0.23 7.41
C LEU A 447 -4.12 0.59 7.48
N GLY A 448 -3.26 -0.15 6.79
CA GLY A 448 -1.81 0.02 6.81
C GLY A 448 -1.32 1.06 5.80
N LEU A 449 -1.89 1.09 4.59
CA LEU A 449 -1.45 1.98 3.51
C LEU A 449 -2.45 3.09 3.17
N ASN A 450 -3.62 3.11 3.82
CA ASN A 450 -4.72 4.04 3.48
C ASN A 450 -5.14 3.92 2.00
N TYR A 451 -5.13 2.71 1.45
CA TYR A 451 -5.74 2.50 0.14
C TYR A 451 -7.24 2.78 0.22
N PRO A 452 -7.85 3.34 -0.84
CA PRO A 452 -9.29 3.61 -0.85
C PRO A 452 -10.12 2.34 -0.69
N GLN A 453 -9.58 1.21 -1.14
CA GLN A 453 -10.16 -0.12 -1.04
C GLN A 453 -9.04 -1.17 -1.01
N GLY A 454 -9.33 -2.36 -0.48
CA GLY A 454 -8.40 -3.48 -0.53
C GLY A 454 -8.14 -3.95 -1.97
N PRO A 455 -6.99 -4.58 -2.27
CA PRO A 455 -6.61 -4.98 -3.62
C PRO A 455 -7.51 -6.06 -4.24
N LEU A 456 -8.17 -6.93 -3.48
CA LEU A 456 -9.12 -7.90 -4.05
C LEU A 456 -10.49 -7.24 -4.28
N ALA A 457 -10.95 -6.39 -3.35
CA ALA A 457 -12.12 -5.54 -3.60
C ALA A 457 -11.93 -4.62 -4.83
N MET A 458 -10.75 -4.02 -4.97
CA MET A 458 -9.95 -4.05 -6.21
C MET A 458 -10.60 -4.13 -7.60
N ALA A 459 -10.01 -4.94 -8.47
CA ALA A 459 -10.48 -6.29 -8.81
C ALA A 459 -12.01 -6.39 -8.90
N ASP A 460 -12.75 -6.61 -7.82
CA ASP A 460 -14.21 -6.75 -7.90
C ASP A 460 -14.94 -5.48 -8.38
N VAL A 461 -14.51 -4.30 -7.94
CA VAL A 461 -15.07 -3.02 -8.39
C VAL A 461 -14.81 -2.78 -9.88
N MET A 462 -13.63 -3.17 -10.38
CA MET A 462 -13.34 -3.11 -11.80
C MET A 462 -13.99 -4.25 -12.59
N GLY A 463 -14.40 -5.32 -11.90
CA GLY A 463 -14.75 -6.61 -12.47
C GLY A 463 -13.53 -7.54 -12.56
N ALA A 464 -13.63 -8.74 -12.00
CA ALA A 464 -12.51 -9.70 -12.01
C ALA A 464 -12.11 -10.10 -13.44
N LYS A 465 -13.09 -10.24 -14.35
CA LYS A 465 -12.89 -10.54 -15.76
C LYS A 465 -12.17 -9.41 -16.49
N GLU A 466 -12.58 -8.18 -16.23
CA GLU A 466 -12.03 -6.95 -16.78
C GLU A 466 -10.59 -6.75 -16.28
N THR A 467 -10.36 -6.97 -14.99
CA THR A 467 -9.02 -6.94 -14.37
C THR A 467 -8.09 -7.97 -15.00
N HIS A 468 -8.57 -9.19 -15.20
CA HIS A 468 -7.81 -10.23 -15.89
C HIS A 468 -7.52 -9.84 -17.34
N ARG A 469 -8.51 -9.32 -18.08
CA ARG A 469 -8.33 -8.84 -19.46
C ARG A 469 -7.27 -7.76 -19.55
N VAL A 470 -7.28 -6.77 -18.65
CA VAL A 470 -6.24 -5.70 -18.62
C VAL A 470 -4.84 -6.31 -18.52
N LEU A 471 -4.63 -7.26 -17.62
CA LEU A 471 -3.32 -7.92 -17.44
C LEU A 471 -2.93 -8.78 -18.65
N GLU A 472 -3.87 -9.51 -19.24
CA GLU A 472 -3.63 -10.28 -20.47
C GLU A 472 -3.22 -9.38 -21.63
N ARG A 473 -3.90 -8.24 -21.82
CA ARG A 473 -3.56 -7.27 -22.88
C ARG A 473 -2.20 -6.63 -22.62
N LEU A 474 -1.92 -6.21 -21.38
CA LEU A 474 -0.61 -5.66 -20.99
C LEU A 474 0.51 -6.67 -21.27
N GLN A 475 0.35 -7.93 -20.88
CA GLN A 475 1.34 -8.98 -21.14
C GLN A 475 1.51 -9.24 -22.64
N ALA A 476 0.41 -9.31 -23.40
CA ALA A 476 0.45 -9.57 -24.84
C ALA A 476 1.14 -8.45 -25.63
N ILE A 477 0.86 -7.19 -25.29
CA ILE A 477 1.42 -6.02 -25.99
C ILE A 477 2.89 -5.81 -25.61
N THR A 478 3.22 -5.92 -24.33
CA THR A 478 4.58 -5.61 -23.85
C THR A 478 5.54 -6.80 -23.94
N GLY A 479 5.02 -8.03 -24.00
CA GLY A 479 5.80 -9.26 -23.85
C GLY A 479 6.42 -9.43 -22.47
N ASP A 480 6.06 -8.60 -21.48
CA ASP A 480 6.69 -8.61 -20.16
C ASP A 480 5.91 -9.47 -19.15
N ASP A 481 6.58 -10.49 -18.64
CA ASP A 481 6.07 -11.41 -17.62
C ASP A 481 5.77 -10.73 -16.27
N ARG A 482 6.17 -9.45 -16.11
CA ARG A 482 5.65 -8.56 -15.06
C ARG A 482 4.12 -8.56 -14.99
N TYR A 483 3.45 -8.60 -16.15
CA TYR A 483 1.99 -8.44 -16.23
C TYR A 483 1.23 -9.76 -16.19
N ARG A 484 1.90 -10.90 -15.99
CA ARG A 484 1.23 -12.20 -15.96
C ARG A 484 0.13 -12.25 -14.89
N PRO A 485 -1.12 -12.61 -15.22
CA PRO A 485 -2.16 -12.78 -14.21
C PRO A 485 -1.81 -13.88 -13.20
N SER A 486 -2.11 -13.68 -11.92
CA SER A 486 -2.08 -14.74 -10.92
C SER A 486 -3.11 -15.81 -11.27
N GLN A 487 -2.85 -17.06 -10.88
CA GLN A 487 -3.81 -18.14 -11.10
C GLN A 487 -5.08 -17.94 -10.28
N TRP A 488 -4.97 -17.31 -9.12
CA TRP A 488 -6.10 -16.86 -8.33
C TRP A 488 -7.02 -15.98 -9.15
N LEU A 489 -6.56 -14.82 -9.60
CA LEU A 489 -7.37 -13.88 -10.38
C LEU A 489 -7.94 -14.54 -11.64
N ARG A 490 -7.10 -15.27 -12.39
CA ARG A 490 -7.51 -15.97 -13.61
C ARG A 490 -8.67 -16.93 -13.37
N ARG A 491 -8.60 -17.78 -12.34
CA ARG A 491 -9.66 -18.76 -12.04
C ARG A 491 -10.98 -18.07 -11.69
N ARG A 492 -10.93 -17.02 -10.87
CA ARG A 492 -12.13 -16.27 -10.48
C ARG A 492 -12.75 -15.53 -11.67
N ALA A 493 -11.92 -14.90 -12.50
CA ALA A 493 -12.33 -14.27 -13.75
C ALA A 493 -13.03 -15.26 -14.70
N LEU A 494 -12.46 -16.44 -14.91
CA LEU A 494 -13.02 -17.45 -15.82
C LEU A 494 -14.32 -18.09 -15.30
N LEU A 495 -14.48 -18.17 -13.98
CA LEU A 495 -15.66 -18.75 -13.34
C LEU A 495 -16.74 -17.72 -13.01
N GLY A 496 -16.50 -16.42 -13.27
CA GLY A 496 -17.42 -15.35 -12.88
C GLY A 496 -17.57 -15.18 -11.37
N LEU A 497 -16.51 -15.44 -10.61
CA LEU A 497 -16.48 -15.33 -9.16
C LEU A 497 -15.86 -14.00 -8.71
N SER A 498 -16.22 -13.57 -7.50
CA SER A 498 -15.52 -12.48 -6.81
C SER A 498 -14.06 -12.85 -6.57
N ALA A 499 -13.15 -11.90 -6.71
CA ALA A 499 -11.74 -12.03 -6.40
C ALA A 499 -11.50 -12.43 -4.93
N THR A 500 -12.43 -12.15 -4.01
CA THR A 500 -12.35 -12.55 -2.60
C THR A 500 -12.76 -13.99 -2.33
N THR A 501 -13.25 -14.71 -3.34
CA THR A 501 -13.68 -16.11 -3.19
C THR A 501 -12.47 -17.00 -2.92
N GLU A 502 -12.42 -17.63 -1.75
CA GLU A 502 -11.36 -18.58 -1.32
C GLU A 502 -11.44 -19.92 -2.11
N GLU A 503 -10.35 -20.69 -2.15
CA GLU A 503 -10.32 -22.04 -2.77
C GLU A 503 -10.90 -23.14 -1.89
#